data_AF-A0A949SVA8-F1
#
_entry.id   AF-A0A949SVA8-F1
#
_cell.length_a   1.000
_cell.length_b   1.000
_cell.length_c   1.000
_cell.angle_alpha   90.00
_cell.angle_beta   90.00
_cell.angle_gamma   90.00
#
_symmetry.space_group_name_H-M   'P 1'
#
loop_
_entity.id
_entity.type
_entity.pdbx_description
1 polymer ?
#
loop_
_entity_poly.entity_id
_entity_poly.type
_entity_poly.pdbx_seq_one_letter_code
_entity_poly.pdbx_strand_id
1 'polypeptide(L)'
;MLESVKETRSLPDSIARHIVERLTLGDTGNDTYTYLHLLGLVNRSGGSRHMQDVKLIEKFLRYTAPREPCDYPDQTPFQQSMVRKLAVKILGSWLVIEDYFEEVLFLAQDRADPQVAIVAIGALAEYGLRYANFAPRVAQVLLDLIQRGLEDEDMRVEAYSAYMAALNLLGVPESERPFGELKITRDSISWSYMTQLASLAAKAQ
;
A
#
# COMPACT_ATOMS: atom_id res chain seq x y z
N MET A 1 -4.61 -25.54 -3.83
CA MET A 1 -3.46 -24.62 -3.77
C MET A 1 -3.78 -23.35 -2.98
N LEU A 2 -4.78 -22.55 -3.36
CA LEU A 2 -5.15 -21.34 -2.59
C LEU A 2 -5.62 -21.65 -1.16
N GLU A 3 -6.39 -22.73 -0.97
CA GLU A 3 -6.86 -23.15 0.37
C GLU A 3 -5.70 -23.65 1.25
N SER A 4 -4.81 -24.48 0.71
CA SER A 4 -3.63 -24.95 1.43
C SER A 4 -2.68 -23.82 1.87
N VAL A 5 -2.58 -22.73 1.09
CA VAL A 5 -1.80 -21.53 1.46
C VAL A 5 -2.47 -20.72 2.56
N LYS A 6 -3.80 -20.61 2.53
CA LYS A 6 -4.56 -19.92 3.59
C LYS A 6 -4.41 -20.63 4.94
N GLU A 7 -4.36 -21.96 4.92
CA GLU A 7 -4.26 -22.79 6.13
C GLU A 7 -2.84 -22.89 6.68
N THR A 8 -1.86 -23.22 5.83
CA THR A 8 -0.48 -23.51 6.27
C THR A 8 0.42 -22.29 6.29
N ARG A 9 -0.05 -21.15 5.74
CA ARG A 9 0.73 -19.91 5.54
C ARG A 9 2.09 -20.13 4.86
N SER A 10 2.24 -21.24 4.15
CA SER A 10 3.46 -21.62 3.46
C SER A 10 3.10 -22.26 2.13
N LEU A 11 4.00 -22.13 1.16
CA LEU A 11 3.93 -22.84 -0.10
C LEU A 11 5.04 -23.89 -0.12
N PRO A 12 4.80 -25.10 -0.66
CA PRO A 12 5.90 -25.99 -1.01
C PRO A 12 6.90 -25.28 -1.91
N ASP A 13 8.20 -25.48 -1.69
CA ASP A 13 9.28 -24.82 -2.43
C ASP A 13 9.21 -25.02 -3.96
N SER A 14 8.64 -26.15 -4.40
CA SER A 14 8.39 -26.41 -5.82
C SER A 14 7.35 -25.46 -6.41
N ILE A 15 6.31 -25.13 -5.65
CA ILE A 15 5.25 -24.19 -6.07
C ILE A 15 5.76 -22.75 -5.99
N ALA A 16 6.50 -22.39 -4.94
CA ALA A 16 7.10 -21.06 -4.82
C ALA A 16 8.05 -20.77 -5.99
N ARG A 17 8.93 -21.72 -6.34
CA ARG A 17 9.81 -21.60 -7.52
C ARG A 17 9.04 -21.48 -8.83
N HIS A 18 7.99 -22.28 -9.00
CA HIS A 18 7.14 -22.19 -10.20
C HIS A 18 6.49 -20.81 -10.32
N ILE A 19 5.99 -20.24 -9.21
CA ILE A 19 5.40 -18.89 -9.20
C ILE A 19 6.43 -17.83 -9.62
N VAL A 20 7.63 -17.88 -9.02
CA VAL A 20 8.72 -16.95 -9.36
C VAL A 20 9.12 -17.07 -10.83
N GLU A 21 9.23 -18.29 -11.35
CA GLU A 21 9.57 -18.54 -12.75
C GLU A 21 8.51 -17.96 -13.71
N ARG A 22 7.22 -18.25 -13.47
CA ARG A 22 6.11 -17.75 -14.31
C ARG A 22 6.03 -16.22 -14.29
N LEU A 23 6.21 -15.60 -13.12
CA LEU A 23 6.28 -14.14 -12.99
C LEU A 23 7.55 -13.53 -13.61
N THR A 24 8.66 -14.26 -13.61
CA THR A 24 9.90 -13.78 -14.25
C THR A 24 9.78 -13.80 -15.76
N LEU A 25 9.11 -14.81 -16.31
CA LEU A 25 8.96 -15.01 -17.75
C LEU A 25 7.79 -14.22 -18.38
N GLY A 26 6.94 -13.56 -17.58
CA GLY A 26 5.72 -12.93 -18.08
C GLY A 26 4.59 -13.91 -18.43
N ASP A 27 4.85 -15.21 -18.36
CA ASP A 27 3.93 -16.26 -18.76
C ASP A 27 2.98 -16.62 -17.61
N THR A 28 2.04 -15.74 -17.29
CA THR A 28 1.07 -15.98 -16.20
C THR A 28 -0.32 -16.37 -16.69
N GLY A 29 -0.53 -16.52 -18.00
CA GLY A 29 -1.84 -16.88 -18.57
C GLY A 29 -2.98 -15.93 -18.13
N ASN A 30 -2.69 -14.62 -18.01
CA ASN A 30 -3.56 -13.56 -17.48
C ASN A 30 -3.86 -13.57 -15.97
N ASP A 31 -3.20 -14.43 -15.18
CA ASP A 31 -3.44 -14.54 -13.73
C ASP A 31 -2.32 -13.89 -12.88
N THR A 32 -1.64 -12.89 -13.41
CA THR A 32 -0.50 -12.21 -12.75
C THR A 32 -0.82 -11.77 -11.31
N TYR A 33 -2.05 -11.31 -11.07
CA TYR A 33 -2.52 -10.90 -9.75
C TYR A 33 -2.44 -12.05 -8.72
N THR A 34 -2.94 -13.24 -9.06
CA THR A 34 -2.94 -14.39 -8.14
C THR A 34 -1.52 -14.85 -7.84
N TYR A 35 -0.67 -14.94 -8.88
CA TYR A 35 0.74 -15.31 -8.71
C TYR A 35 1.47 -14.31 -7.80
N LEU A 36 1.30 -13.01 -8.04
CA LEU A 36 1.91 -11.96 -7.22
C LEU A 36 1.39 -12.00 -5.77
N HIS A 37 0.10 -12.28 -5.58
CA HIS A 37 -0.52 -12.35 -4.26
C HIS A 37 0.08 -13.52 -3.46
N LEU A 38 0.17 -14.70 -4.07
CA LEU A 38 0.78 -15.87 -3.45
C LEU A 38 2.25 -15.63 -3.09
N LEU A 39 3.02 -14.98 -3.97
CA LEU A 39 4.41 -14.61 -3.69
C LEU A 39 4.51 -13.68 -2.47
N GLY A 40 3.63 -12.68 -2.39
CA GLY A 40 3.55 -11.77 -1.25
C GLY A 40 3.18 -12.45 0.07
N LEU A 41 2.24 -13.41 0.05
CA LEU A 41 1.85 -14.17 1.25
C LEU A 41 3.00 -15.02 1.79
N VAL A 42 3.74 -15.70 0.92
CA VAL A 42 4.89 -16.52 1.32
C VAL A 42 5.97 -15.66 1.97
N ASN A 43 6.29 -14.52 1.36
CA ASN A 43 7.29 -13.60 1.89
C ASN A 43 6.86 -12.96 3.23
N ARG A 44 5.56 -12.76 3.45
CA ARG A 44 5.01 -12.23 4.71
C ARG A 44 5.21 -13.21 5.87
N SER A 45 5.10 -14.51 5.62
CA SER A 45 5.10 -15.55 6.65
C SER A 45 6.50 -16.02 7.10
N GLY A 46 7.56 -15.33 6.68
CA GLY A 46 8.92 -15.65 7.12
C GLY A 46 9.59 -16.78 6.34
N GLY A 47 9.00 -17.21 5.21
CA GLY A 47 9.78 -17.83 4.15
C GLY A 47 10.92 -16.87 3.79
N SER A 48 12.13 -17.39 3.62
CA SER A 48 13.33 -16.58 3.38
C SER A 48 13.01 -15.43 2.43
N ARG A 49 13.13 -14.19 2.92
CA ARG A 49 12.94 -12.98 2.13
C ARG A 49 13.98 -13.00 1.02
N HIS A 50 13.66 -13.61 -0.10
CA HIS A 50 14.56 -13.63 -1.22
C HIS A 50 14.54 -12.22 -1.78
N MET A 51 15.67 -11.53 -1.70
CA MET A 51 15.85 -10.20 -2.32
C MET A 51 15.42 -10.23 -3.80
N GLN A 52 15.50 -11.40 -4.44
CA GLN A 52 15.01 -11.64 -5.79
C GLN A 52 13.48 -11.48 -5.91
N ASP A 53 12.70 -11.99 -4.95
CA ASP A 53 11.24 -11.84 -4.92
C ASP A 53 10.84 -10.39 -4.72
N VAL A 54 11.54 -9.67 -3.83
CA VAL A 54 11.33 -8.23 -3.61
C VAL A 54 11.57 -7.44 -4.89
N LYS A 55 12.67 -7.71 -5.59
CA LYS A 55 12.97 -7.09 -6.89
C LYS A 55 11.96 -7.46 -7.97
N LEU A 56 11.39 -8.66 -7.92
CA LEU A 56 10.34 -9.07 -8.84
C LEU A 56 9.04 -8.32 -8.55
N ILE A 57 8.66 -8.18 -7.28
CA ILE A 57 7.50 -7.39 -6.85
C ILE A 57 7.67 -5.91 -7.21
N GLU A 58 8.88 -5.35 -7.06
CA GLU A 58 9.21 -3.97 -7.42
C GLU A 58 8.85 -3.63 -8.87
N LYS A 59 9.10 -4.55 -9.81
CA LYS A 59 8.76 -4.32 -11.23
C LYS A 59 7.30 -3.94 -11.42
N PHE A 60 6.41 -4.49 -10.60
CA PHE A 60 4.98 -4.22 -10.65
C PHE A 60 4.58 -2.87 -10.03
N LEU A 61 5.44 -2.24 -9.21
CA LEU A 61 5.22 -0.84 -8.78
C LEU A 61 5.38 0.15 -9.93
N ARG A 62 6.33 -0.14 -10.82
CA ARG A 62 6.73 0.70 -11.95
C ARG A 62 5.82 0.56 -13.16
N TYR A 63 4.83 -0.34 -13.12
CA TYR A 63 3.78 -0.44 -14.13
C TYR A 63 2.99 0.86 -14.23
N THR A 64 3.47 1.72 -15.13
CA THR A 64 2.85 2.98 -15.48
C THR A 64 2.66 2.99 -16.99
N ALA A 65 1.41 2.95 -17.42
CA ALA A 65 1.08 3.43 -18.76
C ALA A 65 1.55 4.90 -18.85
N PRO A 66 2.38 5.32 -19.84
CA PRO A 66 3.04 4.59 -20.92
C PRO A 66 4.58 4.70 -20.91
N ARG A 67 5.25 4.92 -19.76
CA ARG A 67 6.69 5.29 -19.77
C ARG A 67 7.66 4.12 -19.88
N GLU A 68 7.23 2.90 -19.57
CA GLU A 68 8.03 1.69 -19.78
C GLU A 68 7.16 0.62 -20.44
N PRO A 69 7.66 -0.05 -21.51
CA PRO A 69 6.96 -1.20 -22.08
C PRO A 69 6.82 -2.27 -20.99
N CYS A 70 5.60 -2.65 -20.71
CA CYS A 70 5.30 -3.74 -19.79
C CYS A 70 5.67 -5.07 -20.47
N ASP A 71 6.45 -5.91 -19.79
CA ASP A 71 6.76 -7.28 -20.23
C ASP A 71 5.51 -8.20 -20.26
N TYR A 72 4.33 -7.67 -19.85
CA TYR A 72 3.02 -8.34 -19.87
C TYR A 72 2.09 -7.59 -20.84
N PRO A 73 2.29 -7.77 -22.16
CA PRO A 73 1.66 -6.96 -23.20
C PRO A 73 0.13 -7.07 -23.28
N ASP A 74 -0.46 -8.08 -22.63
CA ASP A 74 -1.89 -8.38 -22.71
C ASP A 74 -2.74 -7.83 -21.54
N GLN A 75 -2.17 -7.00 -20.66
CA GLN A 75 -2.91 -6.45 -19.53
C GLN A 75 -3.63 -5.13 -19.85
N THR A 76 -4.93 -5.11 -19.60
CA THR A 76 -5.75 -3.89 -19.58
C THR A 76 -5.26 -2.88 -18.52
N PRO A 77 -5.52 -1.56 -18.67
CA PRO A 77 -5.17 -0.57 -17.64
C PRO A 77 -5.70 -0.92 -16.23
N PHE A 78 -6.88 -1.54 -16.17
CA PHE A 78 -7.47 -2.03 -14.92
C PHE A 78 -6.62 -3.13 -14.26
N GLN A 79 -6.17 -4.13 -15.04
CA GLN A 79 -5.29 -5.19 -14.55
C GLN A 79 -3.95 -4.63 -14.07
N GLN A 80 -3.37 -3.68 -14.81
CA GLN A 80 -2.14 -3.00 -14.40
C GLN A 80 -2.32 -2.28 -13.06
N SER A 81 -3.40 -1.51 -12.89
CA SER A 81 -3.75 -0.85 -11.62
C SER A 81 -3.91 -1.86 -10.47
N MET A 82 -4.59 -2.99 -10.71
CA MET A 82 -4.76 -4.04 -9.71
C MET A 82 -3.44 -4.64 -9.23
N VAL A 83 -2.54 -4.96 -10.16
CA VAL A 83 -1.25 -5.56 -9.83
C VAL A 83 -0.33 -4.54 -9.15
N ARG A 84 -0.37 -3.27 -9.56
CA ARG A 84 0.34 -2.17 -8.90
C ARG A 84 -0.13 -1.95 -7.46
N LYS A 85 -1.45 -1.92 -7.22
CA LYS A 85 -2.03 -1.88 -5.86
C LYS A 85 -1.52 -3.01 -4.98
N LEU A 86 -1.47 -4.22 -5.54
CA LEU A 86 -0.99 -5.38 -4.81
C LEU A 86 0.51 -5.27 -4.50
N ALA A 87 1.32 -4.78 -5.43
CA ALA A 87 2.75 -4.54 -5.19
C ALA A 87 2.97 -3.52 -4.07
N VAL A 88 2.23 -2.40 -4.07
CA VAL A 88 2.25 -1.41 -2.97
C VAL A 88 1.87 -2.07 -1.65
N LYS A 89 0.80 -2.86 -1.63
CA LYS A 89 0.34 -3.56 -0.42
C LYS A 89 1.39 -4.55 0.10
N ILE A 90 2.05 -5.30 -0.78
CA ILE A 90 3.09 -6.25 -0.40
C ILE A 90 4.30 -5.52 0.19
N LEU A 91 4.89 -4.58 -0.56
CA LEU A 91 6.13 -3.91 -0.17
C LEU A 91 5.93 -2.93 0.98
N GLY A 92 4.82 -2.19 0.96
CA GLY A 92 4.53 -1.13 1.92
C GLY A 92 3.75 -1.54 3.15
N SER A 93 2.91 -2.58 3.09
CA SER A 93 2.07 -2.98 4.24
C SER A 93 2.39 -4.37 4.79
N TRP A 94 2.69 -5.36 3.93
CA TRP A 94 2.94 -6.73 4.41
C TRP A 94 4.38 -6.92 4.86
N LEU A 95 5.31 -6.43 4.05
CA LEU A 95 6.74 -6.55 4.30
C LEU A 95 7.31 -5.29 4.95
N VAL A 96 6.71 -4.12 4.63
CA VAL A 96 7.07 -2.79 5.11
C VAL A 96 8.59 -2.57 4.94
N ILE A 97 9.07 -2.64 3.71
CA ILE A 97 10.50 -2.59 3.38
C ILE A 97 10.97 -1.13 3.36
N GLU A 98 11.88 -0.75 4.26
CA GLU A 98 12.35 0.62 4.48
C GLU A 98 12.72 1.38 3.18
N ASP A 99 13.47 0.74 2.29
CA ASP A 99 13.95 1.33 1.02
C ASP A 99 12.84 1.79 0.07
N TYR A 100 11.60 1.30 0.23
CA TYR A 100 10.45 1.66 -0.61
C TYR A 100 9.60 2.78 -0.01
N PHE A 101 9.99 3.37 1.12
CA PHE A 101 9.23 4.43 1.76
C PHE A 101 8.98 5.63 0.83
N GLU A 102 10.02 6.13 0.13
CA GLU A 102 9.88 7.28 -0.77
C GLU A 102 8.96 6.98 -1.96
N GLU A 103 9.02 5.77 -2.52
CA GLU A 103 8.16 5.35 -3.62
C GLU A 103 6.70 5.27 -3.16
N VAL A 104 6.44 4.65 -1.99
CA VAL A 104 5.08 4.60 -1.43
C VAL A 104 4.57 5.99 -1.10
N LEU A 105 5.42 6.87 -0.60
CA LEU A 105 5.08 8.26 -0.34
C LEU A 105 4.70 9.00 -1.63
N PHE A 106 5.48 8.86 -2.70
CA PHE A 106 5.16 9.42 -4.00
C PHE A 106 3.80 8.92 -4.49
N LEU A 107 3.55 7.61 -4.44
CA LEU A 107 2.30 7.01 -4.88
C LEU A 107 1.08 7.47 -4.07
N ALA A 108 1.25 7.73 -2.77
CA ALA A 108 0.19 8.26 -1.92
C ALA A 108 -0.23 9.70 -2.30
N GLN A 109 0.67 10.44 -2.94
CA GLN A 109 0.45 11.81 -3.38
C GLN A 109 0.12 11.92 -4.88
N ASP A 110 0.44 10.88 -5.66
CA ASP A 110 0.18 10.78 -7.09
C ASP A 110 -1.31 10.52 -7.38
N ARG A 111 -1.95 11.44 -8.11
CA ARG A 111 -3.37 11.34 -8.49
C ARG A 111 -3.60 10.59 -9.81
N ALA A 112 -2.55 10.08 -10.47
CA ALA A 112 -2.70 9.39 -11.76
C ALA A 112 -3.54 8.11 -11.64
N ASP A 113 -3.47 7.41 -10.50
CA ASP A 113 -4.31 6.26 -10.18
C ASP A 113 -4.81 6.37 -8.73
N PRO A 114 -6.02 6.94 -8.50
CA PRO A 114 -6.58 7.13 -7.17
C PRO A 114 -6.68 5.84 -6.34
N GLN A 115 -6.87 4.69 -7.00
CA GLN A 115 -7.00 3.42 -6.32
C GLN A 115 -5.64 2.94 -5.79
N VAL A 116 -4.54 3.23 -6.51
CA VAL A 116 -3.17 3.00 -6.02
C VAL A 116 -2.83 3.96 -4.90
N ALA A 117 -3.20 5.25 -5.03
CA ALA A 117 -2.97 6.25 -4.00
C ALA A 117 -3.61 5.85 -2.66
N ILE A 118 -4.87 5.42 -2.65
CA ILE A 118 -5.57 4.95 -1.44
C ILE A 118 -4.81 3.82 -0.73
N VAL A 119 -4.31 2.84 -1.49
CA VAL A 119 -3.53 1.72 -0.93
C VAL A 119 -2.18 2.21 -0.38
N ALA A 120 -1.52 3.12 -1.08
CA ALA A 120 -0.26 3.72 -0.64
C ALA A 120 -0.42 4.55 0.65
N ILE A 121 -1.50 5.34 0.75
CA ILE A 121 -1.86 6.08 1.98
C ILE A 121 -2.00 5.13 3.16
N GLY A 122 -2.68 3.99 2.98
CA GLY A 122 -2.80 2.98 4.02
C GLY A 122 -1.44 2.38 4.42
N ALA A 123 -0.54 2.16 3.45
CA ALA A 123 0.80 1.66 3.71
C ALA A 123 1.68 2.65 4.47
N LEU A 124 1.52 3.97 4.30
CA LEU A 124 2.29 4.97 5.04
C LEU A 124 2.14 4.84 6.56
N ALA A 125 0.95 4.51 7.06
CA ALA A 125 0.75 4.26 8.48
C ALA A 125 1.61 3.10 9.00
N GLU A 126 1.73 2.02 8.22
CA GLU A 126 2.58 0.87 8.57
C GLU A 126 4.06 1.26 8.66
N TYR A 127 4.54 2.13 7.77
CA TYR A 127 5.90 2.68 7.87
C TYR A 127 6.09 3.51 9.12
N GLY A 128 5.16 4.41 9.45
CA GLY A 128 5.27 5.24 10.66
C GLY A 128 5.20 4.42 11.96
N LEU A 129 4.44 3.32 11.96
CA LEU A 129 4.37 2.39 13.10
C LEU A 129 5.64 1.51 13.21
N ARG A 130 6.19 1.07 12.08
CA ARG A 130 7.38 0.18 12.06
C ARG A 130 8.69 0.93 12.24
N TYR A 131 8.81 2.12 11.64
CA TYR A 131 10.01 2.93 11.60
C TYR A 131 9.72 4.29 12.24
N ALA A 132 10.06 4.43 13.52
CA ALA A 132 9.73 5.61 14.31
C ALA A 132 10.28 6.93 13.72
N ASN A 133 11.40 6.86 12.98
CA ASN A 133 11.99 7.99 12.25
C ASN A 133 11.11 8.48 11.08
N PHE A 134 10.25 7.64 10.51
CA PHE A 134 9.30 8.05 9.47
C PHE A 134 8.00 8.61 10.01
N ALA A 135 7.65 8.32 11.27
CA ALA A 135 6.36 8.71 11.86
C ALA A 135 6.04 10.22 11.72
N PRO A 136 6.98 11.16 11.99
CA PRO A 136 6.70 12.58 11.81
C PRO A 136 6.39 12.97 10.36
N ARG A 137 7.16 12.44 9.40
CA ARG A 137 6.97 12.72 7.97
C ARG A 137 5.67 12.11 7.44
N VAL A 138 5.35 10.88 7.87
CA VAL A 138 4.07 10.24 7.58
C VAL A 138 2.92 11.10 8.12
N ALA A 139 3.01 11.54 9.39
CA ALA A 139 1.98 12.37 10.00
C ALA A 139 1.75 13.68 9.24
N GLN A 140 2.83 14.33 8.77
CA GLN A 140 2.75 15.55 7.97
C GLN A 140 1.99 15.31 6.65
N VAL A 141 2.31 14.22 5.94
CA VAL A 141 1.68 13.91 4.65
C VAL A 141 0.21 13.55 4.82
N LEU A 142 -0.12 12.75 5.84
CA LEU A 142 -1.50 12.40 6.14
C LEU A 142 -2.31 13.66 6.50
N LEU A 143 -1.72 14.58 7.26
CA LEU A 143 -2.35 15.86 7.60
C LEU A 143 -2.64 16.71 6.34
N ASP A 144 -1.68 16.83 5.42
CA ASP A 144 -1.86 17.54 4.15
C ASP A 144 -2.99 16.92 3.30
N LEU A 145 -3.00 15.60 3.14
CA LEU A 145 -4.02 14.90 2.36
C LEU A 145 -5.43 15.09 2.96
N ILE A 146 -5.54 15.05 4.30
CA ILE A 146 -6.81 15.31 4.99
C ILE A 146 -7.28 16.74 4.73
N GLN A 147 -6.39 17.73 4.87
CA GLN A 147 -6.73 19.14 4.64
C GLN A 147 -7.18 19.37 3.20
N ARG A 148 -6.46 18.80 2.23
CA ARG A 148 -6.81 18.91 0.81
C ARG A 148 -8.19 18.33 0.50
N GLY A 149 -8.56 17.16 1.03
CA GLY A 149 -9.91 16.60 0.78
C GLY A 149 -11.04 17.27 1.57
N LEU A 150 -10.72 18.13 2.55
CA LEU A 150 -11.72 19.04 3.13
C LEU A 150 -12.01 20.24 2.21
N GLU A 151 -11.10 20.56 1.29
CA GLU A 151 -11.20 21.69 0.35
C GLU A 151 -11.61 21.24 -1.06
N ASP A 152 -11.19 20.05 -1.49
CA ASP A 152 -11.44 19.45 -2.80
C ASP A 152 -12.35 18.21 -2.66
N GLU A 153 -13.57 18.30 -3.20
CA GLU A 153 -14.53 17.19 -3.15
C GLU A 153 -14.04 15.93 -3.86
N ASP A 154 -13.20 16.09 -4.90
CA ASP A 154 -12.64 14.98 -5.67
C ASP A 154 -11.56 14.21 -4.90
N MET A 155 -11.10 14.75 -3.76
CA MET A 155 -10.11 14.13 -2.88
C MET A 155 -10.72 13.52 -1.60
N ARG A 156 -12.04 13.52 -1.45
CA ARG A 156 -12.70 13.07 -0.21
C ARG A 156 -12.41 11.62 0.15
N VAL A 157 -12.22 10.74 -0.84
CA VAL A 157 -11.96 9.32 -0.61
C VAL A 157 -10.52 9.12 -0.11
N GLU A 158 -9.56 9.76 -0.75
CA GLU A 158 -8.15 9.77 -0.35
C GLU A 158 -7.98 10.41 1.03
N ALA A 159 -8.67 11.52 1.30
CA ALA A 159 -8.63 12.18 2.60
C ALA A 159 -9.28 11.34 3.70
N TYR A 160 -10.36 10.61 3.41
CA TYR A 160 -10.91 9.62 4.34
C TYR A 160 -9.89 8.51 4.62
N SER A 161 -9.25 7.97 3.58
CA SER A 161 -8.17 6.98 3.73
C SER A 161 -7.01 7.53 4.57
N ALA A 162 -6.63 8.78 4.35
CA ALA A 162 -5.55 9.45 5.09
C ALA A 162 -5.92 9.66 6.56
N TYR A 163 -7.19 9.99 6.84
CA TYR A 163 -7.68 10.07 8.21
C TYR A 163 -7.67 8.71 8.90
N MET A 164 -8.13 7.64 8.25
CA MET A 164 -8.04 6.28 8.81
C MET A 164 -6.59 5.84 9.05
N ALA A 165 -5.69 6.16 8.14
CA ALA A 165 -4.25 5.94 8.31
C ALA A 165 -3.67 6.76 9.47
N ALA A 166 -4.13 8.00 9.67
CA ALA A 166 -3.72 8.83 10.79
C ALA A 166 -4.19 8.24 12.13
N LEU A 167 -5.42 7.75 12.20
CA LEU A 167 -5.94 7.06 13.38
C LEU A 167 -5.13 5.80 13.70
N ASN A 168 -4.72 5.03 12.67
CA ASN A 168 -3.81 3.90 12.84
C ASN A 168 -2.46 4.33 13.41
N LEU A 169 -1.84 5.36 12.83
CA LEU A 169 -0.54 5.87 13.26
C LEU A 169 -0.57 6.36 14.71
N LEU A 170 -1.66 7.00 15.12
CA LEU A 170 -1.88 7.48 16.49
C LEU A 170 -2.29 6.37 17.47
N GLY A 171 -2.50 5.13 16.99
CA GLY A 171 -2.89 4.01 17.84
C GLY A 171 -4.34 4.08 18.35
N VAL A 172 -5.23 4.78 17.65
CA VAL A 172 -6.64 4.91 18.05
C VAL A 172 -7.36 3.56 17.89
N PRO A 173 -7.97 3.00 18.93
CA PRO A 173 -8.70 1.72 18.86
C PRO A 173 -9.83 1.75 17.84
N GLU A 174 -10.09 0.63 17.15
CA GLU A 174 -11.16 0.53 16.15
C GLU A 174 -12.54 0.90 16.71
N SER A 175 -12.80 0.59 17.98
CA SER A 175 -14.06 0.91 18.67
C SER A 175 -14.32 2.41 18.83
N GLU A 176 -13.28 3.24 18.73
CA GLU A 176 -13.34 4.70 18.91
C GLU A 176 -13.31 5.45 17.57
N ARG A 177 -13.25 4.72 16.45
CA ARG A 177 -13.20 5.32 15.11
C ARG A 177 -14.60 5.69 14.65
N PRO A 178 -14.75 6.79 13.89
CA PRO A 178 -16.05 7.13 13.32
C PRO A 178 -16.47 6.05 12.32
N PHE A 179 -17.60 5.40 12.59
CA PHE A 179 -18.21 4.41 11.72
C PHE A 179 -19.15 5.09 10.72
N GLY A 180 -19.08 4.69 9.45
CA GLY A 180 -20.24 4.76 8.55
C GLY A 180 -20.20 5.75 7.38
N GLU A 181 -19.27 6.68 7.30
CA GLU A 181 -19.20 7.62 6.16
C GLU A 181 -17.87 7.49 5.40
N LEU A 182 -17.95 7.06 4.14
CA LEU A 182 -16.82 7.06 3.18
C LEU A 182 -16.44 8.48 2.71
N LYS A 183 -16.88 9.52 3.43
CA LYS A 183 -16.66 10.92 3.09
C LYS A 183 -16.25 11.66 4.35
N ILE A 184 -15.11 12.33 4.26
CA ILE A 184 -14.65 13.18 5.33
C ILE A 184 -15.24 14.59 5.16
N THR A 185 -15.82 15.11 6.23
CA THR A 185 -16.27 16.49 6.40
C THR A 185 -15.64 17.07 7.67
N ARG A 186 -15.66 18.41 7.81
CA ARG A 186 -15.16 19.06 9.04
C ARG A 186 -15.83 18.54 10.31
N ASP A 187 -17.09 18.12 10.21
CA ASP A 187 -17.89 17.64 11.34
C ASP A 187 -17.64 16.16 11.64
N SER A 188 -17.17 15.37 10.65
CA SER A 188 -16.85 13.95 10.81
C SER A 188 -15.47 13.69 11.43
N ILE A 189 -14.63 14.73 11.54
CA ILE A 189 -13.25 14.61 12.05
C ILE A 189 -13.20 14.95 13.53
N SER A 190 -12.49 14.12 14.30
CA SER A 190 -12.10 14.48 15.66
C SER A 190 -10.89 15.43 15.64
N TRP A 191 -11.12 16.69 15.97
CA TRP A 191 -10.06 17.71 16.04
C TRP A 191 -9.00 17.44 17.12
N SER A 192 -9.32 16.63 18.14
CA SER A 192 -8.31 16.19 19.11
C SER A 192 -7.27 15.28 18.45
N TYR A 193 -7.68 14.36 17.57
CA TYR A 193 -6.75 13.52 16.81
C TYR A 193 -5.97 14.33 15.77
N MET A 194 -6.60 15.31 15.13
CA MET A 194 -5.89 16.22 14.22
C MET A 194 -4.80 17.03 14.93
N THR A 195 -5.07 17.47 16.16
CA THR A 195 -4.08 18.18 16.98
C THR A 195 -2.90 17.28 17.36
N GLN A 196 -3.18 16.02 17.73
CA GLN A 196 -2.12 15.04 18.01
C GLN A 196 -1.29 14.72 16.77
N LEU A 197 -1.94 14.55 15.61
CA LEU A 197 -1.26 14.32 14.33
C LEU A 197 -0.36 15.51 13.96
N ALA A 198 -0.84 16.74 14.11
CA ALA A 198 -0.05 17.95 13.87
C ALA A 198 1.15 18.07 14.82
N SER A 199 0.99 17.71 16.09
CA SER A 199 2.09 17.65 17.06
C SER A 199 3.15 16.60 16.69
N LEU A 200 2.72 15.43 16.19
CA LEU A 200 3.64 14.43 15.66
C LEU A 200 4.37 14.92 14.40
N ALA A 201 3.66 15.57 13.48
CA ALA A 201 4.21 16.12 12.25
C ALA A 201 5.25 17.23 12.50
N ALA A 202 5.05 18.07 13.52
CA ALA A 202 5.99 19.13 13.88
C ALA A 202 7.39 18.62 14.27
N LYS A 203 7.53 17.34 14.62
CA LYS A 203 8.82 16.71 14.94
C LYS A 203 9.65 16.35 13.70
N ALA A 204 9.14 16.60 12.50
CA ALA A 204 9.87 16.37 11.25
C ALA A 204 10.87 17.49 10.90
N GLN A 205 10.84 18.61 11.63
CA GLN A 205 11.70 19.78 11.50
C GLN A 205 12.96 19.64 12.36
#